data_AF-A0A349DFT0-F1
#
_entry.id   AF-A0A349DFT0-F1
#
_cell.length_a   1.000
_cell.length_b   1.000
_cell.length_c   1.000
_cell.angle_alpha   90.00
_cell.angle_beta   90.00
_cell.angle_gamma   90.00
#
_symmetry.space_group_name_H-M   'P 1'
#
loop_
_entity.id
_entity.type
_entity.pdbx_description
1 polymer ?
#
loop_
_entity_poly.entity_id
_entity_poly.type
_entity_poly.pdbx_seq_one_letter_code
_entity_poly.pdbx_strand_id
1 'polypeptide(L)'
;MQTLPNWFFSKVDNFQQLGFFQNLGTNTATIAHNIFNQSQEHYYGPIVELNQHALLDQILLSYDTQQTWFIEDYMVLGQEPAFRNNFYLEIFHRAIQLTQGLFRPKQVALNSCGYCDGRDKRMRLVFEWEGQTHQLIFCIDLDVAVFRFLEEMNEILAPTNHCFRVWQENYGNCLVLFIPMEVARILEIQQGWEFSLLAYYWLDKAQYFHKQLESKEALAYYRKAFEKIPQDPHVGSELAWFLADHERYSEAKIVYEQTIERLTTQGTLNTTEQWWLGHLRSQLQKLNV
;
A
#
# COMPACT_ATOMS: atom_id res chain seq x y z
N MET A 1 -9.03 40.04 0.77
CA MET A 1 -8.46 38.68 0.79
C MET A 1 -7.38 38.66 1.86
N GLN A 2 -7.44 37.69 2.77
CA GLN A 2 -6.38 37.50 3.77
C GLN A 2 -5.07 37.21 3.04
N THR A 3 -3.98 37.86 3.45
CA THR A 3 -2.67 37.61 2.86
C THR A 3 -2.16 36.26 3.34
N LEU A 4 -2.02 35.30 2.43
CA LEU A 4 -1.49 33.98 2.74
C LEU A 4 0.06 33.97 2.70
N PRO A 5 0.72 33.08 3.46
CA PRO A 5 2.18 33.03 3.51
C PRO A 5 2.83 32.59 2.18
N ASN A 6 4.01 33.13 1.87
CA ASN A 6 4.75 32.79 0.64
C ASN A 6 5.10 31.30 0.56
N TRP A 7 5.47 30.66 1.67
CA TRP A 7 5.80 29.24 1.69
C TRP A 7 4.62 28.37 1.22
N PHE A 8 3.39 28.80 1.55
CA PHE A 8 2.18 28.07 1.19
C PHE A 8 1.92 28.16 -0.30
N PHE A 9 2.05 29.35 -0.90
CA PHE A 9 1.99 29.50 -2.35
C PHE A 9 3.07 28.67 -3.06
N SER A 10 4.31 28.67 -2.57
CA SER A 10 5.39 27.87 -3.17
C SER A 10 5.12 26.37 -3.13
N LYS A 11 4.52 25.86 -2.03
CA LYS A 11 4.13 24.44 -1.92
C LYS A 11 2.98 24.09 -2.86
N VAL A 12 1.95 24.92 -2.93
CA VAL A 12 0.83 24.74 -3.86
C VAL A 12 1.33 24.77 -5.31
N ASP A 13 2.21 25.71 -5.66
CA ASP A 13 2.80 25.81 -6.99
C ASP A 13 3.59 24.55 -7.38
N ASN A 14 4.43 24.07 -6.46
CA ASN A 14 5.22 22.85 -6.70
C ASN A 14 4.32 21.65 -7.01
N PHE A 15 3.32 21.37 -6.16
CA PHE A 15 2.40 20.26 -6.41
C PHE A 15 1.53 20.48 -7.64
N GLN A 16 1.14 21.72 -7.94
CA GLN A 16 0.42 22.03 -9.18
C GLN A 16 1.26 21.68 -10.43
N GLN A 17 2.57 21.96 -10.41
CA GLN A 17 3.49 21.58 -11.50
C GLN A 17 3.63 20.06 -11.67
N LEU A 18 3.43 19.29 -10.60
CA LEU A 18 3.36 17.83 -10.61
C LEU A 18 2.00 17.29 -11.06
N GLY A 19 1.07 18.17 -11.43
CA GLY A 19 -0.24 17.79 -11.93
C GLY A 19 -1.31 17.66 -10.84
N PHE A 20 -1.05 18.09 -9.60
CA PHE A 20 -2.09 18.14 -8.57
C PHE A 20 -2.99 19.37 -8.70
N PHE A 21 -4.16 19.32 -8.05
CA PHE A 21 -5.12 20.41 -7.91
C PHE A 21 -5.76 20.92 -9.22
N GLN A 22 -5.71 20.14 -10.30
CA GLN A 22 -6.23 20.56 -11.61
C GLN A 22 -7.74 20.86 -11.58
N ASN A 23 -8.49 20.20 -10.69
CA ASN A 23 -9.90 20.45 -10.43
C ASN A 23 -10.18 21.76 -9.67
N LEU A 24 -9.19 22.33 -8.98
CA LEU A 24 -9.34 23.54 -8.18
C LEU A 24 -9.01 24.83 -8.96
N GLY A 25 -8.45 24.69 -10.17
CA GLY A 25 -8.19 25.80 -11.09
C GLY A 25 -6.81 25.73 -11.74
N THR A 26 -6.47 26.77 -12.50
CA THR A 26 -5.16 26.90 -13.18
C THR A 26 -4.24 27.93 -12.53
N ASN A 27 -4.78 28.77 -11.66
CA ASN A 27 -4.05 29.86 -11.01
C ASN A 27 -3.68 29.47 -9.58
N THR A 28 -2.37 29.40 -9.29
CA THR A 28 -1.82 29.03 -7.97
C THR A 28 -2.45 29.83 -6.84
N ALA A 29 -2.66 31.13 -7.02
CA ALA A 29 -3.21 31.97 -5.97
C ALA A 29 -4.67 31.63 -5.67
N THR A 30 -5.46 31.34 -6.70
CA THR A 30 -6.86 30.92 -6.56
C THR A 30 -6.94 29.55 -5.87
N ILE A 31 -6.10 28.60 -6.28
CA ILE A 31 -6.01 27.26 -5.67
C ILE A 31 -5.65 27.38 -4.18
N ALA A 32 -4.61 28.15 -3.85
CA ALA A 32 -4.19 28.33 -2.46
C ALA A 32 -5.29 28.94 -1.59
N HIS A 33 -6.04 29.93 -2.07
CA HIS A 33 -7.17 30.48 -1.32
C HIS A 33 -8.31 29.48 -1.16
N ASN A 34 -8.60 28.67 -2.18
CA ASN A 34 -9.60 27.61 -2.09
C ASN A 34 -9.22 26.57 -1.02
N ILE A 35 -7.97 26.09 -1.04
CA ILE A 35 -7.45 25.16 -0.03
C ILE A 35 -7.49 25.79 1.36
N PHE A 36 -7.04 27.05 1.51
CA PHE A 36 -7.08 27.75 2.79
C PHE A 36 -8.49 27.85 3.37
N ASN A 37 -9.48 28.20 2.53
CA ASN A 37 -10.87 28.30 2.96
C ASN A 37 -11.44 26.93 3.38
N GLN A 38 -11.15 25.87 2.62
CA GLN A 38 -11.55 24.51 2.97
C GLN A 38 -10.85 24.00 4.23
N SER A 39 -9.62 24.43 4.49
CA SER A 39 -8.86 24.01 5.66
C SER A 39 -9.40 24.52 6.99
N GLN A 40 -10.24 25.56 6.99
CA GLN A 40 -10.79 26.11 8.23
C GLN A 40 -11.63 25.10 9.02
N GLU A 41 -12.30 24.19 8.30
CA GLU A 41 -13.16 23.15 8.88
C GLU A 41 -12.54 21.75 8.78
N HIS A 42 -11.29 21.66 8.30
CA HIS A 42 -10.60 20.39 8.16
C HIS A 42 -10.11 19.88 9.52
N TYR A 43 -9.96 18.57 9.67
CA TYR A 43 -9.53 17.93 10.91
C TYR A 43 -8.28 18.56 11.55
N TYR A 44 -7.26 18.85 10.74
CA TYR A 44 -6.00 19.47 11.19
C TYR A 44 -6.08 20.99 11.45
N GLY A 45 -7.24 21.61 11.21
CA GLY A 45 -7.41 23.06 11.27
C GLY A 45 -6.74 23.81 10.10
N PRO A 46 -6.60 25.15 10.24
CA PRO A 46 -6.12 26.01 9.16
C PRO A 46 -4.74 25.59 8.63
N ILE A 47 -4.64 25.28 7.33
CA ILE A 47 -3.42 24.74 6.70
C ILE A 47 -2.17 25.63 6.92
N VAL A 48 -2.37 26.94 7.02
CA VAL A 48 -1.29 27.92 7.22
C VAL A 48 -0.64 27.84 8.61
N GLU A 49 -1.30 27.20 9.57
CA GLU A 49 -0.78 26.96 10.92
C GLU A 49 0.09 25.68 10.98
N LEU A 50 0.09 24.87 9.91
CA LEU A 50 0.75 23.57 9.86
C LEU A 50 2.15 23.58 9.26
N ASN A 51 2.80 24.74 9.13
CA ASN A 51 4.13 24.88 8.49
C ASN A 51 5.22 23.97 9.10
N GLN A 52 5.07 23.55 10.35
CA GLN A 52 6.02 22.66 11.04
C GLN A 52 5.46 21.24 11.24
N HIS A 53 4.28 20.93 10.69
CA HIS A 53 3.66 19.63 10.85
C HIS A 53 4.38 18.59 9.98
N ALA A 54 4.70 17.44 10.56
CA ALA A 54 5.46 16.38 9.88
C ALA A 54 4.76 15.84 8.62
N LEU A 55 3.42 15.91 8.60
CA LEU A 55 2.59 15.47 7.47
C LEU A 55 2.06 16.62 6.60
N LEU A 56 2.64 17.84 6.68
CA LEU A 56 2.14 19.02 5.96
C LEU A 56 1.88 18.73 4.47
N ASP A 57 2.81 18.06 3.80
CA ASP A 57 2.71 17.78 2.38
C ASP A 57 1.58 16.80 2.06
N GLN A 58 1.39 15.77 2.88
CA GLN A 58 0.28 14.83 2.73
C GLN A 58 -1.06 15.52 3.00
N ILE A 59 -1.14 16.33 4.06
CA ILE A 59 -2.34 17.11 4.40
C ILE A 59 -2.66 18.12 3.29
N LEU A 60 -1.65 18.75 2.69
CA LEU A 60 -1.87 19.65 1.56
C LEU A 60 -2.39 18.88 0.33
N LEU A 61 -1.84 17.71 0.06
CA LEU A 61 -2.27 16.88 -1.06
C LEU A 61 -3.68 16.30 -0.87
N SER A 62 -4.20 16.19 0.36
CA SER A 62 -5.56 15.68 0.62
C SER A 62 -6.66 16.50 -0.04
N TYR A 63 -6.41 17.79 -0.31
CA TYR A 63 -7.34 18.66 -0.99
C TYR A 63 -7.44 18.39 -2.51
N ASP A 64 -6.50 17.63 -3.07
CA ASP A 64 -6.66 17.06 -4.41
C ASP A 64 -7.45 15.75 -4.33
N THR A 65 -8.78 15.86 -4.38
CA THR A 65 -9.67 14.69 -4.36
C THR A 65 -9.59 13.82 -5.63
N GLN A 66 -8.87 14.24 -6.67
CA GLN A 66 -8.62 13.42 -7.85
C GLN A 66 -7.52 12.39 -7.60
N GLN A 67 -6.45 12.79 -6.92
CA GLN A 67 -5.23 12.00 -6.75
C GLN A 67 -4.96 11.57 -5.30
N THR A 68 -5.64 12.15 -4.32
CA THR A 68 -5.44 11.84 -2.91
C THR A 68 -6.77 11.51 -2.24
N TRP A 69 -6.76 10.49 -1.38
CA TRP A 69 -7.89 10.16 -0.52
C TRP A 69 -7.50 10.44 0.92
N PHE A 70 -8.29 11.25 1.60
CA PHE A 70 -8.20 11.40 3.04
C PHE A 70 -9.31 10.59 3.68
N ILE A 71 -8.91 9.66 4.52
CA ILE A 71 -9.77 8.73 5.23
C ILE A 71 -9.63 9.06 6.70
N GLU A 72 -10.70 9.56 7.30
CA GLU A 72 -10.71 9.88 8.72
C GLU A 72 -10.95 8.62 9.57
N ASP A 73 -10.27 8.52 10.71
CA ASP A 73 -10.48 7.46 11.70
C ASP A 73 -11.83 7.64 12.40
N TYR A 74 -12.52 6.52 12.58
CA TYR A 74 -13.80 6.42 13.27
C TYR A 74 -13.72 6.83 14.75
N MET A 75 -12.54 6.74 15.38
CA MET A 75 -12.35 7.09 16.78
C MET A 75 -12.31 8.61 17.02
N VAL A 76 -12.05 9.39 15.97
CA VAL A 76 -11.80 10.83 16.06
C VAL A 76 -13.10 11.64 16.02
N LEU A 77 -14.14 11.14 15.33
CA LEU A 77 -15.45 11.78 15.27
C LEU A 77 -16.45 11.02 16.14
N GLY A 78 -16.71 11.56 17.34
CA GLY A 78 -17.62 10.97 18.32
C GLY A 78 -18.93 10.47 17.72
N GLN A 79 -19.08 9.15 17.64
CA GLN A 79 -20.32 8.37 17.53
C GLN A 79 -21.44 8.82 16.57
N GLU A 80 -21.17 9.54 15.48
CA GLU A 80 -22.19 9.82 14.45
C GLU A 80 -22.37 8.58 13.52
N PRO A 81 -23.56 7.95 13.45
CA PRO A 81 -23.79 6.74 12.64
C PRO A 81 -23.76 6.97 11.13
N ALA A 82 -23.91 8.22 10.67
CA ALA A 82 -24.21 8.55 9.28
C ALA A 82 -23.06 8.24 8.30
N PHE A 83 -21.80 8.31 8.74
CA PHE A 83 -20.63 8.08 7.88
C PHE A 83 -20.25 6.60 7.72
N ARG A 84 -20.82 5.69 8.53
CA ARG A 84 -20.38 4.29 8.65
C ARG A 84 -20.71 3.40 7.45
N ASN A 85 -21.75 3.69 6.68
CA ASN A 85 -22.22 2.75 5.66
C ASN A 85 -21.53 2.91 4.30
N ASN A 86 -20.97 4.08 4.02
CA ASN A 86 -20.53 4.40 2.67
C ASN A 86 -19.01 4.33 2.48
N PHE A 87 -18.21 4.23 3.56
CA PHE A 87 -16.75 4.17 3.46
C PHE A 87 -16.26 3.11 2.44
N TYR A 88 -16.71 1.86 2.61
CA TYR A 88 -16.36 0.77 1.69
C TYR A 88 -16.94 0.97 0.29
N LEU A 89 -18.14 1.55 0.20
CA LEU A 89 -18.79 1.88 -1.07
C LEU A 89 -18.01 2.91 -1.87
N GLU A 90 -17.52 3.98 -1.23
CA GLU A 90 -16.73 5.04 -1.86
C GLU A 90 -15.37 4.50 -2.34
N ILE A 91 -14.71 3.68 -1.52
CA ILE A 91 -13.48 2.97 -1.93
C ILE A 91 -13.74 2.12 -3.18
N PHE A 92 -14.83 1.34 -3.22
CA PHE A 92 -15.16 0.52 -4.38
C PHE A 92 -15.55 1.34 -5.60
N HIS A 93 -16.36 2.39 -5.45
CA HIS A 93 -16.73 3.29 -6.54
C HIS A 93 -15.48 3.90 -7.19
N ARG A 94 -14.50 4.31 -6.38
CA ARG A 94 -13.27 4.91 -6.88
C ARG A 94 -12.35 3.88 -7.52
N ALA A 95 -12.21 2.69 -6.93
CA ALA A 95 -11.48 1.58 -7.55
C ALA A 95 -12.10 1.17 -8.91
N ILE A 96 -13.43 1.15 -9.02
CA ILE A 96 -14.14 0.93 -10.30
C ILE A 96 -13.76 2.02 -11.31
N GLN A 97 -13.76 3.29 -10.92
CA GLN A 97 -13.41 4.40 -11.80
C GLN A 97 -11.95 4.33 -12.29
N LEU A 98 -11.01 4.15 -11.36
CA LEU A 98 -9.57 4.13 -11.67
C LEU A 98 -9.17 2.95 -12.55
N THR A 99 -9.77 1.79 -12.30
CA THR A 99 -9.54 0.60 -13.11
C THR A 99 -10.35 0.59 -14.40
N GLN A 100 -11.07 1.67 -14.71
CA GLN A 100 -11.98 1.78 -15.87
C GLN A 100 -12.97 0.60 -15.95
N GLY A 101 -13.37 0.10 -14.77
CA GLY A 101 -14.28 -1.02 -14.63
C GLY A 101 -13.64 -2.41 -14.78
N LEU A 102 -12.31 -2.56 -14.72
CA LEU A 102 -11.66 -3.87 -14.56
C LEU A 102 -11.92 -4.46 -13.18
N PHE A 103 -11.99 -3.62 -12.15
CA PHE A 103 -12.50 -4.04 -10.84
C PHE A 103 -14.00 -3.80 -10.78
N ARG A 104 -14.78 -4.88 -10.64
CA ARG A 104 -16.23 -4.84 -10.41
C ARG A 104 -16.63 -5.87 -9.35
N PRO A 105 -16.71 -5.47 -8.08
CA PRO A 105 -17.11 -6.40 -7.02
C PRO A 105 -18.55 -6.89 -7.30
N LYS A 106 -18.72 -8.21 -7.37
CA LYS A 106 -20.00 -8.89 -7.60
C LYS A 106 -20.63 -9.40 -6.31
N GLN A 107 -19.81 -9.80 -5.35
CA GLN A 107 -20.27 -10.28 -4.04
C GLN A 107 -19.38 -9.70 -2.95
N VAL A 108 -20.01 -9.11 -1.94
CA VAL A 108 -19.37 -8.60 -0.73
C VAL A 108 -19.96 -9.36 0.44
N ALA A 109 -19.14 -10.11 1.16
CA ALA A 109 -19.56 -10.86 2.34
C ALA A 109 -18.74 -10.46 3.56
N LEU A 110 -19.40 -10.36 4.72
CA LEU A 110 -18.77 -10.08 6.01
C LEU A 110 -18.79 -11.36 6.86
N ASN A 111 -17.61 -11.83 7.23
CA ASN A 111 -17.42 -12.99 8.08
C ASN A 111 -16.77 -12.57 9.41
N SER A 112 -16.87 -13.40 10.45
CA SER A 112 -16.07 -13.20 11.68
C SER A 112 -14.57 -13.31 11.37
N CYS A 113 -13.73 -12.45 11.96
CA CYS A 113 -12.28 -12.48 11.76
C CYS A 113 -11.65 -13.86 12.06
N GLY A 114 -12.15 -14.57 13.09
CA GLY A 114 -11.64 -15.88 13.52
C GLY A 114 -10.25 -15.86 14.20
N TYR A 115 -9.53 -14.74 14.11
CA TYR A 115 -8.25 -14.47 14.79
C TYR A 115 -8.41 -13.51 15.98
N CYS A 116 -9.48 -12.75 15.95
CA CYS A 116 -9.79 -11.63 16.82
C CYS A 116 -11.08 -12.00 17.54
N ASP A 117 -11.06 -12.26 18.86
CA ASP A 117 -12.25 -12.63 19.64
C ASP A 117 -13.28 -11.49 19.62
N GLY A 118 -14.17 -11.52 18.63
CA GLY A 118 -15.35 -10.66 18.51
C GLY A 118 -15.11 -9.20 18.11
N ARG A 119 -13.86 -8.73 18.00
CA ARG A 119 -13.57 -7.32 17.63
C ARG A 119 -13.64 -7.05 16.14
N ASP A 120 -13.07 -7.92 15.31
CA ASP A 120 -12.88 -7.60 13.88
C ASP A 120 -13.72 -8.49 12.96
N LYS A 121 -14.10 -7.92 11.82
CA LYS A 121 -14.79 -8.62 10.72
C LYS A 121 -13.81 -8.89 9.59
N ARG A 122 -14.07 -9.90 8.76
CA ARG A 122 -13.37 -10.13 7.49
C ARG A 122 -14.32 -9.79 6.36
N MET A 123 -13.87 -8.95 5.44
CA MET A 123 -14.58 -8.72 4.19
C MET A 123 -14.02 -9.63 3.11
N ARG A 124 -14.92 -10.34 2.43
CA ARG A 124 -14.64 -11.10 1.23
C ARG A 124 -15.26 -10.36 0.05
N LEU A 125 -14.46 -10.06 -0.96
CA LEU A 125 -14.91 -9.49 -2.23
C LEU A 125 -14.65 -10.49 -3.35
N VAL A 126 -15.63 -10.71 -4.21
CA VAL A 126 -15.47 -11.51 -5.44
C VAL A 126 -15.65 -10.60 -6.64
N PHE A 127 -14.72 -10.65 -7.60
CA PHE A 127 -14.79 -9.87 -8.84
C PHE A 127 -14.24 -10.70 -10.01
N GLU A 128 -14.46 -10.25 -11.25
CA GLU A 128 -13.90 -10.88 -12.45
C GLU A 128 -12.82 -10.00 -13.07
N TRP A 129 -11.70 -10.61 -13.44
CA TRP A 129 -10.61 -9.95 -14.14
C TRP A 129 -9.91 -10.97 -15.06
N GLU A 130 -9.66 -10.59 -16.31
CA GLU A 130 -9.10 -11.45 -17.36
C GLU A 130 -9.84 -12.78 -17.57
N GLY A 131 -11.17 -12.79 -17.42
CA GLY A 131 -11.99 -13.99 -17.57
C GLY A 131 -11.86 -15.00 -16.42
N GLN A 132 -11.14 -14.64 -15.35
CA GLN A 132 -11.03 -15.42 -14.12
C GLN A 132 -11.81 -14.76 -12.99
N THR A 133 -12.34 -15.58 -12.08
CA THR A 133 -12.94 -15.10 -10.83
C THR A 133 -11.85 -14.94 -9.80
N HIS A 134 -11.74 -13.74 -9.24
CA HIS A 134 -10.79 -13.39 -8.20
C HIS A 134 -11.51 -13.14 -6.89
N GLN A 135 -10.84 -13.44 -5.79
CA GLN A 135 -11.36 -13.24 -4.45
C GLN A 135 -10.34 -12.45 -3.61
N LEU A 136 -10.78 -11.33 -3.05
CA LEU A 136 -10.05 -10.55 -2.04
C LEU A 136 -10.61 -10.88 -0.66
N ILE A 137 -9.74 -11.05 0.33
CA ILE A 137 -10.14 -11.34 1.71
C ILE A 137 -9.27 -10.52 2.65
N PHE A 138 -9.87 -9.56 3.35
CA PHE A 138 -9.12 -8.70 4.27
C PHE A 138 -9.90 -8.43 5.56
N CYS A 139 -9.17 -8.15 6.63
CA CYS A 139 -9.75 -7.78 7.91
C CYS A 139 -10.24 -6.33 7.88
N ILE A 140 -11.38 -6.10 8.53
CA ILE A 140 -11.99 -4.80 8.80
C ILE A 140 -11.46 -4.35 10.16
N ASP A 141 -10.19 -3.98 10.16
CA ASP A 141 -9.57 -3.14 11.17
C ASP A 141 -8.92 -1.98 10.40
N LEU A 142 -9.11 -0.73 10.84
CA LEU A 142 -8.73 0.45 10.06
C LEU A 142 -7.21 0.44 9.75
N ASP A 143 -6.42 -0.02 10.73
CA ASP A 143 -4.96 -0.21 10.65
C ASP A 143 -4.52 -1.21 9.57
N VAL A 144 -5.40 -2.17 9.23
CA VAL A 144 -5.07 -3.30 8.35
C VAL A 144 -5.76 -3.17 6.98
N ALA A 145 -6.88 -2.45 6.91
CA ALA A 145 -7.78 -2.46 5.76
C ALA A 145 -7.25 -1.68 4.56
N VAL A 146 -6.74 -0.46 4.74
CA VAL A 146 -6.34 0.40 3.60
C VAL A 146 -5.05 -0.13 2.95
N PHE A 147 -4.06 -0.51 3.77
CA PHE A 147 -2.81 -1.08 3.29
C PHE A 147 -3.05 -2.38 2.53
N ARG A 148 -3.71 -3.38 3.17
CA ARG A 148 -3.88 -4.69 2.54
C ARG A 148 -4.83 -4.68 1.36
N PHE A 149 -5.93 -3.90 1.40
CA PHE A 149 -6.84 -3.82 0.26
C PHE A 149 -6.18 -3.17 -0.95
N LEU A 150 -5.50 -2.05 -0.80
CA LEU A 150 -4.88 -1.37 -1.94
C LEU A 150 -3.68 -2.17 -2.47
N GLU A 151 -2.93 -2.83 -1.59
CA GLU A 151 -1.91 -3.81 -1.99
C GLU A 151 -2.52 -4.99 -2.75
N GLU A 152 -3.67 -5.50 -2.28
CA GLU A 152 -4.44 -6.54 -2.97
C GLU A 152 -4.92 -6.11 -4.36
N MET A 153 -5.24 -4.83 -4.51
CA MET A 153 -5.67 -4.20 -5.76
C MET A 153 -4.53 -3.86 -6.71
N ASN A 154 -3.28 -3.87 -6.25
CA ASN A 154 -2.14 -3.31 -6.99
C ASN A 154 -1.90 -4.01 -8.33
N GLU A 155 -2.21 -5.30 -8.46
CA GLU A 155 -2.10 -6.01 -9.76
C GLU A 155 -3.11 -5.53 -10.79
N ILE A 156 -4.32 -5.24 -10.33
CA ILE A 156 -5.39 -4.73 -11.17
C ILE A 156 -5.06 -3.30 -11.60
N LEU A 157 -4.33 -2.58 -10.75
CA LEU A 157 -3.87 -1.21 -10.99
C LEU A 157 -2.58 -1.15 -11.82
N ALA A 158 -1.74 -2.19 -11.83
CA ALA A 158 -0.46 -2.19 -12.53
C ALA A 158 -0.54 -1.83 -14.04
N PRO A 159 -1.55 -2.29 -14.80
CA PRO A 159 -1.72 -1.89 -16.20
C PRO A 159 -2.08 -0.41 -16.39
N THR A 160 -2.50 0.28 -15.32
CA THR A 160 -2.99 1.67 -15.40
C THR A 160 -1.87 2.71 -15.35
N ASN A 161 -0.59 2.32 -15.20
CA ASN A 161 0.56 3.23 -15.01
C ASN A 161 0.44 4.15 -13.77
N HIS A 162 -0.38 3.75 -12.80
CA HIS A 162 -0.52 4.41 -11.50
C HIS A 162 0.02 3.52 -10.40
N CYS A 163 0.42 4.14 -9.31
CA CYS A 163 0.75 3.49 -8.05
C CYS A 163 0.06 4.23 -6.91
N PHE A 164 0.13 3.68 -5.71
CA PHE A 164 -0.40 4.33 -4.54
C PHE A 164 0.58 4.29 -3.38
N ARG A 165 0.35 5.17 -2.41
CA ARG A 165 1.00 5.16 -1.11
C ARG A 165 0.00 5.51 -0.04
N VAL A 166 0.13 4.88 1.10
CA VAL A 166 -0.71 5.14 2.27
C VAL A 166 0.18 5.69 3.38
N TRP A 167 -0.23 6.80 4.00
CA TRP A 167 0.31 7.26 5.28
C TRP A 167 -0.77 7.13 6.33
N GLN A 168 -0.41 6.50 7.43
CA GLN A 168 -1.26 6.42 8.61
C GLN A 168 -0.71 7.36 9.68
N GLU A 169 -1.60 8.14 10.30
CA GLU A 169 -1.24 8.89 11.50
C GLU A 169 -1.56 8.13 12.79
N ASN A 170 -1.04 8.66 13.91
CA ASN A 170 -1.19 8.05 15.23
C ASN A 170 -2.64 8.02 15.76
N TYR A 171 -3.53 8.84 15.22
CA TYR A 171 -4.97 8.84 15.54
C TYR A 171 -5.80 8.16 14.45
N GLY A 172 -5.17 7.29 13.64
CA GLY A 172 -5.79 6.39 12.68
C GLY A 172 -6.21 7.00 11.34
N ASN A 173 -6.14 8.32 11.15
CA ASN A 173 -6.42 8.91 9.84
C ASN A 173 -5.43 8.36 8.81
N CYS A 174 -5.93 8.04 7.62
CA CYS A 174 -5.17 7.48 6.52
C CYS A 174 -5.20 8.43 5.32
N LEU A 175 -4.03 8.75 4.79
CA LEU A 175 -3.87 9.51 3.55
C LEU A 175 -3.41 8.53 2.47
N VAL A 176 -4.20 8.36 1.42
CA VAL A 176 -3.86 7.51 0.28
C VAL A 176 -3.54 8.42 -0.90
N LEU A 177 -2.28 8.50 -1.31
CA LEU A 177 -1.95 9.02 -2.64
C LEU A 177 -2.16 7.94 -3.67
N PHE A 178 -2.86 8.27 -4.76
CA PHE A 178 -2.98 7.46 -5.96
C PHE A 178 -2.56 8.31 -7.15
N ILE A 179 -1.38 8.02 -7.71
CA ILE A 179 -0.72 8.93 -8.65
C ILE A 179 -0.05 8.18 -9.80
N PRO A 180 0.19 8.83 -10.95
CA PRO A 180 0.99 8.25 -12.02
C PRO A 180 2.40 7.87 -11.54
N MET A 181 2.95 6.77 -12.08
CA MET A 181 4.30 6.30 -11.72
C MET A 181 5.39 7.36 -11.95
N GLU A 182 5.22 8.24 -12.94
CA GLU A 182 6.17 9.32 -13.21
C GLU A 182 6.20 10.36 -12.08
N VAL A 183 5.03 10.72 -11.55
CA VAL A 183 4.88 11.66 -10.42
C VAL A 183 5.45 11.02 -9.15
N ALA A 184 5.19 9.73 -8.94
CA ALA A 184 5.74 8.98 -7.81
C ALA A 184 7.27 9.01 -7.80
N ARG A 185 7.93 8.73 -8.92
CA ARG A 185 9.41 8.81 -9.01
C ARG A 185 9.96 10.18 -8.68
N ILE A 186 9.27 11.25 -9.09
CA ILE A 186 9.69 12.61 -8.75
C ILE A 186 9.58 12.84 -7.24
N LEU A 187 8.49 12.39 -6.62
CA LEU A 187 8.28 12.51 -5.18
C LEU A 187 9.22 11.62 -4.36
N GLU A 188 9.59 10.43 -4.86
CA GLU A 188 10.64 9.58 -4.26
C GLU A 188 11.96 10.35 -4.14
N ILE A 189 12.37 11.02 -5.23
CA ILE A 189 13.62 11.78 -5.29
C ILE A 189 13.54 13.06 -4.43
N GLN A 190 12.45 13.81 -4.54
CA GLN A 190 12.31 15.12 -3.89
C GLN A 190 12.03 15.01 -2.39
N GLN A 191 11.24 14.02 -1.98
CA GLN A 191 10.70 13.91 -0.62
C GLN A 191 11.21 12.67 0.13
N GLY A 192 12.00 11.80 -0.52
CA GLY A 192 12.42 10.52 0.07
C GLY A 192 11.25 9.56 0.28
N TRP A 193 10.16 9.75 -0.46
CA TRP A 193 8.94 8.99 -0.25
C TRP A 193 8.99 7.61 -0.93
N GLU A 194 9.25 6.54 -0.18
CA GLU A 194 9.04 5.14 -0.65
C GLU A 194 7.57 4.78 -0.99
N PHE A 195 7.28 4.44 -2.24
CA PHE A 195 5.98 3.86 -2.64
C PHE A 195 6.03 2.33 -2.50
N SER A 196 4.95 1.69 -2.04
CA SER A 196 4.94 0.26 -1.69
C SER A 196 5.42 -0.64 -2.84
N LEU A 197 6.49 -1.40 -2.60
CA LEU A 197 7.03 -2.38 -3.53
C LEU A 197 6.23 -3.69 -3.49
N LEU A 198 5.74 -4.11 -4.67
CA LEU A 198 4.82 -5.23 -4.94
C LEU A 198 5.15 -6.60 -4.30
N ALA A 199 6.36 -6.90 -3.82
CA ALA A 199 6.70 -8.28 -3.43
C ALA A 199 6.54 -8.63 -1.95
N TYR A 200 6.59 -7.68 -1.01
CA TYR A 200 6.29 -8.00 0.39
C TYR A 200 4.81 -8.35 0.57
N TYR A 201 3.93 -7.74 -0.22
CA TYR A 201 2.52 -8.14 -0.30
C TYR A 201 2.35 -9.62 -0.71
N TRP A 202 3.06 -10.08 -1.73
CA TRP A 202 3.00 -11.50 -2.13
C TRP A 202 3.54 -12.42 -1.05
N LEU A 203 4.58 -12.00 -0.34
CA LEU A 203 5.15 -12.75 0.77
C LEU A 203 4.14 -12.90 1.91
N ASP A 204 3.51 -11.80 2.33
CA ASP A 204 2.49 -11.79 3.39
C ASP A 204 1.27 -12.63 3.03
N LYS A 205 0.83 -12.56 1.76
CA LYS A 205 -0.25 -13.38 1.25
C LYS A 205 0.11 -14.86 1.29
N ALA A 206 1.34 -15.19 0.88
CA ALA A 206 1.83 -16.56 0.94
C ALA A 206 1.80 -17.12 2.37
N GLN A 207 2.30 -16.34 3.34
CA GLN A 207 2.25 -16.68 4.77
C GLN A 207 0.82 -16.83 5.29
N TYR A 208 -0.13 -16.00 4.83
CA TYR A 208 -1.54 -16.14 5.18
C TYR A 208 -2.12 -17.49 4.71
N PHE A 209 -1.95 -17.83 3.43
CA PHE A 209 -2.47 -19.08 2.88
C PHE A 209 -1.76 -20.30 3.49
N HIS A 210 -0.46 -20.20 3.80
CA HIS A 210 0.26 -21.24 4.53
C HIS A 210 -0.34 -21.49 5.92
N LYS A 211 -0.68 -20.42 6.66
CA LYS A 211 -1.37 -20.53 7.96
C LYS A 211 -2.79 -21.11 7.85
N GLN A 212 -3.46 -20.96 6.71
CA GLN A 212 -4.76 -21.59 6.44
C GLN A 212 -4.62 -23.06 5.99
N LEU A 213 -3.40 -23.60 5.93
CA LEU A 213 -3.10 -24.94 5.38
C LEU A 213 -3.49 -25.07 3.89
N GLU A 214 -3.57 -23.95 3.17
CA GLU A 214 -3.83 -23.89 1.74
C GLU A 214 -2.49 -23.87 0.97
N SER A 215 -1.78 -25.00 0.98
CA SER A 215 -0.39 -25.10 0.52
C SER A 215 -0.17 -24.75 -0.97
N LYS A 216 -1.16 -24.95 -1.83
CA LYS A 216 -1.03 -24.69 -3.27
C LYS A 216 -1.04 -23.19 -3.56
N GLU A 217 -1.98 -22.47 -2.96
CA GLU A 217 -2.14 -21.02 -3.05
C GLU A 217 -0.95 -20.32 -2.38
N ALA A 218 -0.53 -20.80 -1.20
CA ALA A 218 0.65 -20.31 -0.50
C ALA A 218 1.91 -20.37 -1.37
N LEU A 219 2.19 -21.53 -1.99
CA LEU A 219 3.33 -21.69 -2.88
C LEU A 219 3.29 -20.72 -4.07
N ALA A 220 2.13 -20.55 -4.69
CA ALA A 220 1.97 -19.67 -5.84
C ALA A 220 2.35 -18.23 -5.49
N TYR A 221 1.92 -17.75 -4.31
CA TYR A 221 2.28 -16.42 -3.82
C TYR A 221 3.74 -16.29 -3.39
N TYR A 222 4.33 -17.31 -2.72
CA TYR A 222 5.77 -17.28 -2.40
C TYR A 222 6.64 -17.19 -3.67
N ARG A 223 6.29 -17.93 -4.73
CA ARG A 223 7.00 -17.85 -6.02
C ARG A 223 6.87 -16.47 -6.64
N LYS A 224 5.67 -15.90 -6.61
CA LYS A 224 5.40 -14.58 -7.15
C LYS A 224 6.16 -13.47 -6.40
N ALA A 225 6.27 -13.58 -5.07
CA ALA A 225 7.10 -12.69 -4.28
C ALA A 225 8.56 -12.74 -4.75
N PHE A 226 9.10 -13.96 -4.88
CA PHE A 226 10.49 -14.19 -5.29
C PHE A 226 10.81 -13.74 -6.73
N GLU A 227 9.82 -13.76 -7.63
CA GLU A 227 9.95 -13.22 -8.98
C GLU A 227 9.95 -11.67 -8.99
N LYS A 228 9.20 -11.03 -8.09
CA LYS A 228 8.99 -9.58 -8.08
C LYS A 228 10.10 -8.79 -7.39
N ILE A 229 10.67 -9.31 -6.30
CA ILE A 229 11.89 -8.74 -5.69
C ILE A 229 12.94 -9.85 -5.61
N PRO A 230 13.58 -10.18 -6.74
CA PRO A 230 14.51 -11.30 -6.80
C PRO A 230 15.78 -11.09 -5.97
N GLN A 231 16.05 -9.85 -5.57
CA GLN A 231 17.26 -9.42 -4.87
C GLN A 231 17.13 -9.39 -3.35
N ASP A 232 15.92 -9.58 -2.82
CA ASP A 232 15.71 -9.55 -1.37
C ASP A 232 15.96 -10.96 -0.77
N PRO A 233 16.99 -11.11 0.09
CA PRO A 233 17.29 -12.38 0.72
C PRO A 233 16.20 -12.88 1.67
N HIS A 234 15.37 -11.99 2.24
CA HIS A 234 14.25 -12.38 3.09
C HIS A 234 13.21 -13.19 2.32
N VAL A 235 12.76 -12.67 1.17
CA VAL A 235 11.76 -13.32 0.31
C VAL A 235 12.24 -14.69 -0.17
N GLY A 236 13.50 -14.79 -0.61
CA GLY A 236 14.10 -16.05 -1.03
C GLY A 236 14.18 -17.07 0.12
N SER A 237 14.53 -16.62 1.32
CA SER A 237 14.59 -17.46 2.51
C SER A 237 13.23 -18.05 2.89
N GLU A 238 12.17 -17.24 2.82
CA GLU A 238 10.81 -17.64 3.17
C GLU A 238 10.23 -18.67 2.20
N LEU A 239 10.40 -18.48 0.89
CA LEU A 239 9.99 -19.48 -0.12
C LEU A 239 10.74 -20.80 0.08
N ALA A 240 12.06 -20.75 0.31
CA ALA A 240 12.86 -21.95 0.54
C ALA A 240 12.45 -22.68 1.83
N TRP A 241 12.18 -21.93 2.91
CA TRP A 241 11.69 -22.50 4.16
C TRP A 241 10.32 -23.16 3.98
N PHE A 242 9.38 -22.50 3.31
CA PHE A 242 8.07 -23.07 2.98
C PHE A 242 8.19 -24.38 2.20
N LEU A 243 9.08 -24.43 1.20
CA LEU A 243 9.35 -25.64 0.42
C LEU A 243 9.90 -26.77 1.30
N ALA A 244 10.82 -26.45 2.21
CA ALA A 244 11.38 -27.43 3.14
C ALA A 244 10.34 -27.95 4.16
N ASP A 245 9.47 -27.08 4.67
CA ASP A 245 8.34 -27.43 5.57
C ASP A 245 7.37 -28.43 4.92
N HIS A 246 7.29 -28.42 3.58
CA HIS A 246 6.50 -29.35 2.77
C HIS A 246 7.34 -30.47 2.13
N GLU A 247 8.52 -30.76 2.68
CA GLU A 247 9.42 -31.84 2.25
C GLU A 247 9.96 -31.73 0.81
N ARG A 248 9.86 -30.55 0.19
CA ARG A 248 10.36 -30.26 -1.17
C ARG A 248 11.81 -29.77 -1.13
N TYR A 249 12.67 -30.53 -0.47
CA TYR A 249 14.05 -30.13 -0.14
C TYR A 249 14.90 -29.78 -1.37
N SER A 250 14.75 -30.51 -2.48
CA SER A 250 15.48 -30.22 -3.73
C SER A 250 15.14 -28.84 -4.29
N GLU A 251 13.88 -28.42 -4.21
CA GLU A 251 13.45 -27.10 -4.68
C GLU A 251 13.85 -26.00 -3.69
N ALA A 252 13.74 -26.27 -2.38
CA ALA A 252 14.22 -25.35 -1.35
C ALA A 252 15.71 -25.03 -1.50
N LYS A 253 16.52 -26.06 -1.80
CA LYS A 253 17.95 -25.93 -2.09
C LYS A 253 18.21 -25.00 -3.28
N ILE A 254 17.50 -25.21 -4.38
CA ILE A 254 17.62 -24.35 -5.58
C ILE A 254 17.30 -22.89 -5.24
N VAL A 255 16.24 -22.62 -4.47
CA VAL A 255 15.87 -21.26 -4.09
C VAL A 255 16.93 -20.62 -3.20
N TYR A 256 17.46 -21.34 -2.19
CA TYR A 256 18.55 -20.84 -1.37
C TYR A 256 19.81 -20.53 -2.20
N GLU A 257 20.19 -21.42 -3.12
CA GLU A 257 21.35 -21.23 -4.01
C GLU A 257 21.16 -20.00 -4.91
N GLN A 258 20.00 -19.85 -5.55
CA GLN A 258 19.67 -18.68 -6.37
C GLN A 258 19.69 -17.37 -5.56
N THR A 259 19.18 -17.40 -4.33
CA THR A 259 19.17 -16.22 -3.45
C THR A 259 20.58 -15.82 -3.04
N ILE A 260 21.43 -16.80 -2.70
CA ILE A 260 22.84 -16.57 -2.37
C ILE A 260 23.59 -16.01 -3.59
N GLU A 261 23.42 -16.61 -4.77
CA GLU A 261 24.05 -16.16 -6.01
C GLU A 261 23.71 -14.69 -6.26
N ARG A 262 22.41 -14.36 -6.30
CA ARG A 262 21.91 -13.00 -6.52
C ARG A 262 22.47 -12.01 -5.52
N LEU A 263 22.42 -12.32 -4.22
CA LEU A 263 22.98 -11.47 -3.17
C LEU A 263 24.47 -11.20 -3.40
N THR A 264 25.27 -12.23 -3.69
CA THR A 264 26.72 -12.09 -3.88
C THR A 264 27.12 -11.38 -5.19
N THR A 265 26.25 -11.36 -6.20
CA THR A 265 26.50 -10.65 -7.45
C THR A 265 26.30 -9.13 -7.36
N GLN A 266 25.70 -8.62 -6.27
CA GLN A 266 25.42 -7.18 -6.09
C GLN A 266 26.68 -6.35 -5.76
N GLY A 267 27.82 -6.98 -5.52
CA GLY A 267 29.09 -6.32 -5.20
C GLY A 267 29.44 -6.39 -3.72
N THR A 268 29.98 -5.30 -3.16
CA THR A 268 30.41 -5.26 -1.75
C THR A 268 29.19 -5.27 -0.83
N LEU A 269 29.04 -6.34 -0.04
CA LEU A 269 27.92 -6.51 0.88
C LEU A 269 28.03 -5.63 2.13
N ASN A 270 26.93 -4.98 2.51
CA ASN A 270 26.78 -4.29 3.80
C ASN A 270 26.61 -5.30 4.96
N THR A 271 26.58 -4.80 6.20
CA THR A 271 26.50 -5.64 7.41
C THR A 271 25.24 -6.52 7.44
N THR A 272 24.10 -6.00 7.00
CA THR A 272 22.82 -6.74 6.96
C THR A 272 22.86 -7.84 5.91
N GLU A 273 23.39 -7.55 4.73
CA GLU A 273 23.55 -8.52 3.64
C GLU A 273 24.55 -9.63 3.98
N GLN A 274 25.63 -9.30 4.70
CA GLN A 274 26.58 -10.29 5.21
C GLN A 274 25.92 -11.24 6.22
N TRP A 275 25.05 -10.72 7.09
CA TRP A 275 24.27 -11.57 7.99
C TRP A 275 23.34 -12.51 7.23
N TRP A 276 22.60 -11.99 6.23
CA TRP A 276 21.73 -12.79 5.38
C TRP A 276 22.49 -13.89 4.64
N LEU A 277 23.66 -13.57 4.08
CA LEU A 277 24.51 -14.56 3.43
C LEU A 277 24.90 -15.71 4.38
N GLY A 278 25.25 -15.39 5.63
CA GLY A 278 25.53 -16.38 6.68
C GLY A 278 24.31 -17.22 7.02
N HIS A 279 23.14 -16.58 7.20
CA HIS A 279 21.88 -17.25 7.48
C HIS A 279 21.50 -18.24 6.37
N LEU A 280 21.48 -17.80 5.11
CA LEU A 280 21.10 -18.60 3.94
C LEU A 280 22.02 -19.82 3.78
N ARG A 281 23.34 -19.65 3.94
CA ARG A 281 24.31 -20.76 3.89
C ARG A 281 24.08 -21.79 4.99
N SER A 282 23.75 -21.33 6.21
CA SER A 282 23.43 -22.21 7.33
C SER A 282 22.17 -23.04 7.05
N GLN A 283 21.10 -22.44 6.52
CA GLN A 283 19.89 -23.18 6.16
C GLN A 283 20.14 -24.16 5.02
N LEU A 284 20.86 -23.74 3.98
CA LEU A 284 21.24 -24.61 2.86
C LEU A 284 22.05 -25.83 3.34
N GLN A 285 22.95 -25.66 4.31
CA GLN A 285 23.72 -26.77 4.87
C GLN A 285 22.81 -27.78 5.59
N LYS A 286 21.80 -27.33 6.33
CA LYS A 286 20.85 -28.23 7.01
C LYS A 286 20.04 -29.10 6.05
N LEU A 287 19.79 -28.62 4.82
CA LEU A 287 19.07 -29.37 3.79
C LEU A 287 19.93 -30.42 3.07
N ASN A 288 21.25 -30.41 3.28
CA ASN A 288 22.17 -31.40 2.69
C ASN A 288 22.46 -32.58 3.63
N VAL A 289 21.85 -32.62 4.82
CA VAL A 289 21.98 -33.67 5.83
C VAL A 289 20.73 -34.55 5.80
#